data_AF-A0A6L3A2Z6-F1
#
_entry.id   AF-A0A6L3A2Z6-F1
#
_cell.length_a   1.000
_cell.length_b   1.000
_cell.length_c   1.000
_cell.angle_alpha   90.00
_cell.angle_beta   90.00
_cell.angle_gamma   90.00
#
_symmetry.space_group_name_H-M   'P 1'
#
loop_
_entity.id
_entity.type
_entity.pdbx_description
1 polymer ?
#
loop_
_entity_poly.entity_id
_entity_poly.type
_entity_poly.pdbx_seq_one_letter_code
_entity_poly.pdbx_strand_id
1 'polypeptide(L)'
;MKTIHPAVGVLFLLVGRGFGSDSFPAFVPTMRVVPGGGAGPAYSFEIGEFEVSNVEFAAFLNDAEANPGNARGAFLRFDATGDVGLTAGYDNAAFFDVSDTCDHREGGACPVISYNRGAPVGSRYSVARGYEALPVVGVSWLGAVKFCNWLTIDQGLSEDARCYTEGPTHEDWFPVTTDKINWLARDLSDDERARLVAQRRGFRLPMDNLGYGSGPISYQENPYNEWYKAAAYDPAAPDDVRIGPGQERVSPDHWIYGMGRDALVNEDSNYRNSADAFEPWITPLGYYDGQNLMGDGRTRTHANNNPWGIHDFCGNVTEWVQDQCLVPGYAAQRGGSFDDASGGLSAANRSSDGIRRSSADTGFRVLRVPGCTIDVRKTKASVDNDGQVEIECKLVQEGPPVVGWFVSVRVTNVDTGRIRDVTLGPTSKRGSARKRMSLASGAYLIEVTDVYDAYAYSCMPDPCRDCLAIVIVP
;
A
#
# COMPACT_ATOMS: atom_id res chain seq x y z
N MET A 1 42.21 17.76 -46.73
CA MET A 1 41.68 16.46 -46.28
C MET A 1 41.46 16.56 -44.79
N LYS A 2 40.19 16.48 -44.34
CA LYS A 2 39.83 16.49 -42.92
C LYS A 2 40.15 15.12 -42.33
N THR A 3 41.10 15.07 -41.41
CA THR A 3 41.38 13.88 -40.59
C THR A 3 40.41 13.89 -39.41
N ILE A 4 39.48 12.95 -39.42
CA ILE A 4 38.53 12.69 -38.34
C ILE A 4 39.25 11.82 -37.30
N HIS A 5 39.40 12.31 -36.07
CA HIS A 5 39.77 11.47 -34.93
C HIS A 5 38.50 10.80 -34.36
N PRO A 6 38.50 9.49 -34.09
CA PRO A 6 37.39 8.86 -33.39
C PRO A 6 37.43 9.22 -31.91
N ALA A 7 36.30 9.72 -31.41
CA ALA A 7 36.06 9.91 -29.98
C ALA A 7 36.03 8.54 -29.28
N VAL A 8 36.89 8.35 -28.29
CA VAL A 8 36.81 7.25 -27.34
C VAL A 8 35.65 7.57 -26.39
N GLY A 9 34.48 7.01 -26.69
CA GLY A 9 33.35 6.99 -25.76
C GLY A 9 33.62 5.96 -24.66
N VAL A 10 33.96 6.43 -23.47
CA VAL A 10 33.97 5.60 -22.26
C VAL A 10 32.52 5.38 -21.86
N LEU A 11 31.97 4.23 -22.25
CA LEU A 11 30.70 3.72 -21.74
C LEU A 11 30.95 3.18 -20.34
N PHE A 12 30.52 3.93 -19.32
CA PHE A 12 30.41 3.39 -17.96
C PHE A 12 29.25 2.39 -17.94
N LEU A 13 29.56 1.11 -18.09
CA LEU A 13 28.69 0.02 -17.64
C LEU A 13 28.66 0.09 -16.11
N LEU A 14 27.57 0.62 -15.57
CA LEU A 14 27.17 0.34 -14.19
C LEU A 14 26.86 -1.15 -14.12
N VAL A 15 27.86 -1.94 -13.68
CA VAL A 15 27.64 -3.31 -13.23
C VAL A 15 26.93 -3.20 -11.89
N GLY A 16 25.60 -3.11 -11.93
CA GLY A 16 24.78 -3.41 -10.77
C GLY A 16 25.16 -4.81 -10.29
N ARG A 17 25.56 -4.93 -9.02
CA ARG A 17 25.81 -6.22 -8.40
C ARG A 17 24.57 -7.10 -8.61
N GLY A 18 24.75 -8.20 -9.33
CA GLY A 18 23.76 -9.24 -9.43
C GLY A 18 23.43 -9.73 -8.03
N PHE A 19 22.21 -9.44 -7.57
CA PHE A 19 21.57 -10.26 -6.56
C PHE A 19 21.38 -11.64 -7.16
N GLY A 20 21.75 -12.67 -6.38
CA GLY A 20 21.77 -14.05 -6.81
C GLY A 20 20.45 -14.48 -7.45
N SER A 21 20.60 -15.26 -8.52
CA SER A 21 19.53 -16.04 -9.12
C SER A 21 18.94 -16.99 -8.07
N ASP A 22 17.79 -16.60 -7.52
CA ASP A 22 16.64 -17.43 -7.11
C ASP A 22 15.51 -16.54 -6.56
N SER A 23 15.34 -15.32 -7.11
CA SER A 23 14.24 -14.44 -6.73
C SER A 23 13.04 -14.71 -7.64
N PHE A 24 11.96 -15.24 -7.07
CA PHE A 24 10.61 -15.02 -7.60
C PHE A 24 10.47 -13.53 -7.98
N PRO A 25 9.84 -13.17 -9.11
CA PRO A 25 9.66 -11.75 -9.44
C PRO A 25 8.99 -11.08 -8.24
N ALA A 26 9.62 -10.02 -7.72
CA ALA A 26 9.04 -9.22 -6.64
C ALA A 26 7.64 -8.81 -7.10
N PHE A 27 6.60 -9.34 -6.46
CA PHE A 27 5.25 -9.06 -6.86
C PHE A 27 4.90 -7.68 -6.32
N VAL A 28 4.61 -6.73 -7.20
CA VAL A 28 4.20 -5.38 -6.82
C VAL A 28 2.74 -5.20 -7.24
N PRO A 29 1.78 -5.09 -6.30
CA PRO A 29 0.43 -4.67 -6.65
C PRO A 29 0.49 -3.34 -7.40
N THR A 30 -0.24 -3.22 -8.50
CA THR A 30 -0.30 -1.94 -9.22
C THR A 30 -1.01 -0.93 -8.33
N MET A 31 -0.34 0.19 -8.03
CA MET A 31 -0.87 1.23 -7.15
C MET A 31 -1.32 2.47 -7.93
N ARG A 32 -2.41 3.10 -7.50
CA ARG A 32 -2.94 4.36 -8.00
C ARG A 32 -2.78 5.46 -6.95
N VAL A 33 -2.40 6.65 -7.41
CA VAL A 33 -2.25 7.83 -6.54
C VAL A 33 -3.60 8.53 -6.40
N VAL A 34 -4.07 8.67 -5.17
CA VAL A 34 -5.20 9.53 -4.82
C VAL A 34 -4.65 10.82 -4.21
N PRO A 35 -4.91 11.99 -4.82
CA PRO A 35 -4.34 13.25 -4.35
C PRO A 35 -4.97 13.72 -3.04
N GLY A 36 -4.19 14.32 -2.15
CA GLY A 36 -4.67 14.99 -0.94
C GLY A 36 -5.50 16.24 -1.20
N GLY A 37 -6.28 16.66 -0.20
CA GLY A 37 -7.16 17.84 -0.28
C GLY A 37 -8.56 17.51 -0.79
N GLY A 38 -9.37 18.55 -1.05
CA GLY A 38 -10.79 18.35 -1.34
C GLY A 38 -11.54 17.80 -0.12
N ALA A 39 -12.62 17.06 -0.38
CA ALA A 39 -13.43 16.45 0.65
C ALA A 39 -12.84 15.07 1.04
N GLY A 40 -12.35 14.92 2.27
CA GLY A 40 -11.64 13.74 2.78
C GLY A 40 -10.19 14.02 3.20
N PRO A 41 -9.28 13.02 3.16
CA PRO A 41 -7.89 13.18 3.58
C PRO A 41 -7.11 14.34 2.93
N ALA A 42 -6.44 15.14 3.76
CA ALA A 42 -5.61 16.26 3.33
C ALA A 42 -4.26 15.84 2.70
N TYR A 43 -3.90 14.56 2.80
CA TYR A 43 -2.66 14.00 2.29
C TYR A 43 -2.93 13.07 1.10
N SER A 44 -1.96 12.97 0.21
CA SER A 44 -2.00 12.00 -0.89
C SER A 44 -1.60 10.61 -0.39
N PHE A 45 -2.13 9.58 -1.04
CA PHE A 45 -1.78 8.20 -0.75
C PHE A 45 -1.80 7.36 -2.03
N GLU A 46 -1.21 6.17 -1.96
CA GLU A 46 -1.23 5.15 -3.00
C GLU A 46 -2.12 4.00 -2.55
N ILE A 47 -3.06 3.58 -3.39
CA ILE A 47 -3.97 2.45 -3.11
C ILE A 47 -3.96 1.47 -4.29
N GLY A 48 -4.16 0.18 -4.01
CA GLY A 48 -4.24 -0.84 -5.04
C GLY A 48 -5.27 -0.49 -6.11
N GLU A 49 -4.88 -0.61 -7.38
CA GLU A 49 -5.76 -0.48 -8.54
C GLU A 49 -6.94 -1.46 -8.47
N PHE A 50 -6.66 -2.64 -7.93
CA PHE A 50 -7.58 -3.74 -7.73
C PHE A 50 -7.49 -4.25 -6.29
N GLU A 51 -8.42 -5.13 -5.90
CA GLU A 51 -8.26 -6.01 -4.74
C GLU A 51 -7.03 -6.92 -4.91
N VAL A 52 -6.49 -7.40 -3.79
CA VAL A 52 -5.36 -8.34 -3.80
C VAL A 52 -5.78 -9.63 -4.50
N SER A 53 -4.96 -10.11 -5.43
CA SER A 53 -5.28 -11.28 -6.24
C SER A 53 -4.97 -12.61 -5.56
N ASN A 54 -5.54 -13.72 -6.07
CA ASN A 54 -5.17 -15.06 -5.60
C ASN A 54 -3.67 -15.36 -5.79
N VAL A 55 -3.06 -14.91 -6.90
CA VAL A 55 -1.64 -15.16 -7.16
C VAL A 55 -0.74 -14.38 -6.21
N GLU A 56 -1.13 -13.16 -5.86
CA GLU A 56 -0.47 -12.35 -4.83
C GLU A 56 -0.48 -13.05 -3.48
N PHE A 57 -1.67 -13.47 -3.06
CA PHE A 57 -1.83 -14.06 -1.74
C PHE A 57 -1.16 -15.43 -1.64
N ALA A 58 -1.22 -16.25 -2.70
CA ALA A 58 -0.48 -17.51 -2.75
C ALA A 58 1.05 -17.31 -2.69
N ALA A 59 1.58 -16.24 -3.29
CA ALA A 59 2.99 -15.90 -3.18
C ALA A 59 3.37 -15.55 -1.72
N PHE A 60 2.53 -14.74 -1.06
CA PHE A 60 2.67 -14.45 0.38
C PHE A 60 2.67 -15.73 1.22
N LEU A 61 1.67 -16.61 1.06
CA LEU A 61 1.54 -17.83 1.85
C LEU A 61 2.77 -18.73 1.73
N ASN A 62 3.27 -18.89 0.50
CA ASN A 62 4.48 -19.66 0.22
C ASN A 62 5.73 -19.04 0.88
N ASP A 63 5.96 -17.73 0.70
CA ASP A 63 7.11 -17.07 1.29
C ASP A 63 7.06 -17.08 2.83
N ALA A 64 5.88 -16.88 3.40
CA ALA A 64 5.67 -16.94 4.84
C ALA A 64 5.92 -18.35 5.40
N GLU A 65 5.44 -19.41 4.73
CA GLU A 65 5.72 -20.80 5.14
C GLU A 65 7.22 -21.13 5.08
N ALA A 66 7.95 -20.55 4.11
CA ALA A 66 9.39 -20.73 3.97
C ALA A 66 10.21 -19.95 5.02
N ASN A 67 9.63 -18.93 5.65
CA ASN A 67 10.33 -18.00 6.54
C ASN A 67 9.73 -17.91 7.97
N PRO A 68 9.47 -19.03 8.67
CA PRO A 68 8.77 -19.01 9.96
C PRO A 68 9.57 -18.34 11.09
N GLY A 69 10.89 -18.19 10.91
CA GLY A 69 11.81 -17.65 11.92
C GLY A 69 12.05 -16.14 11.85
N ASN A 70 11.42 -15.41 10.92
CA ASN A 70 11.62 -13.98 10.76
C ASN A 70 10.29 -13.25 10.48
N ALA A 71 10.31 -11.92 10.35
CA ALA A 71 9.12 -11.12 10.18
C ALA A 71 8.28 -11.44 8.92
N ARG A 72 8.80 -12.16 7.91
CA ARG A 72 8.01 -12.62 6.76
C ARG A 72 7.01 -13.70 7.14
N GLY A 73 7.39 -14.66 7.98
CA GLY A 73 6.56 -15.83 8.35
C GLY A 73 6.26 -16.02 9.84
N ALA A 74 6.73 -15.13 10.71
CA ALA A 74 6.51 -15.24 12.15
C ALA A 74 5.01 -15.26 12.51
N PHE A 75 4.71 -15.98 13.61
CA PHE A 75 3.39 -16.10 14.25
C PHE A 75 2.30 -16.85 13.47
N LEU A 76 2.60 -17.33 12.27
CA LEU A 76 1.71 -18.15 11.46
C LEU A 76 1.88 -19.64 11.77
N ARG A 77 0.76 -20.36 11.88
CA ARG A 77 0.73 -21.82 11.93
C ARG A 77 0.02 -22.35 10.70
N PHE A 78 0.76 -23.04 9.85
CA PHE A 78 0.25 -23.76 8.69
C PHE A 78 -0.11 -25.19 9.11
N ASP A 79 -1.34 -25.61 8.89
CA ASP A 79 -1.77 -26.96 9.24
C ASP A 79 -1.71 -27.95 8.06
N ALA A 80 -2.28 -29.15 8.24
CA ALA A 80 -2.23 -30.19 7.23
C ALA A 80 -3.22 -30.00 6.08
N THR A 81 -4.27 -29.19 6.26
CA THR A 81 -5.25 -28.83 5.22
C THR A 81 -4.82 -27.61 4.42
N GLY A 82 -3.88 -26.84 4.97
CA GLY A 82 -3.39 -25.59 4.37
C GLY A 82 -4.05 -24.36 4.98
N ASP A 83 -4.87 -24.54 6.01
CA ASP A 83 -5.42 -23.42 6.76
C ASP A 83 -4.31 -22.78 7.58
N VAL A 84 -4.45 -21.47 7.76
CA VAL A 84 -3.42 -20.65 8.42
C VAL A 84 -4.01 -20.00 9.65
N GLY A 85 -3.49 -20.42 10.80
CA GLY A 85 -3.91 -19.96 12.11
C GLY A 85 -2.80 -19.25 12.89
N LEU A 86 -3.13 -18.89 14.12
CA LEU A 86 -2.19 -18.29 15.07
C LEU A 86 -1.30 -19.35 15.72
N THR A 87 -0.06 -18.98 16.06
CA THR A 87 0.86 -19.85 16.81
C THR A 87 0.41 -20.14 18.25
N ALA A 88 -0.45 -19.30 18.84
CA ALA A 88 -1.13 -19.58 20.11
C ALA A 88 -2.63 -19.27 20.03
N GLY A 89 -3.40 -19.96 20.89
CA GLY A 89 -4.87 -19.95 20.84
C GLY A 89 -5.45 -21.08 19.98
N TYR A 90 -6.76 -21.27 20.10
CA TYR A 90 -7.51 -22.40 19.50
C TYR A 90 -8.03 -22.12 18.09
N ASP A 91 -7.47 -21.13 17.39
CA ASP A 91 -8.00 -20.67 16.12
C ASP A 91 -7.16 -21.18 14.94
N ASN A 92 -7.69 -22.17 14.23
CA ASN A 92 -6.98 -22.93 13.20
C ASN A 92 -6.95 -22.25 11.82
N ALA A 93 -7.89 -21.36 11.54
CA ALA A 93 -7.99 -20.62 10.27
C ALA A 93 -8.04 -19.09 10.51
N ALA A 94 -7.39 -18.62 11.57
CA ALA A 94 -7.47 -17.22 12.01
C ALA A 94 -6.98 -16.20 10.97
N PHE A 95 -6.15 -16.60 10.00
CA PHE A 95 -5.63 -15.75 8.91
C PHE A 95 -6.24 -16.10 7.56
N PHE A 96 -6.33 -17.39 7.26
CA PHE A 96 -6.76 -17.88 5.95
C PHE A 96 -7.39 -19.28 6.07
N ASP A 97 -8.55 -19.44 5.45
CA ASP A 97 -9.26 -20.70 5.30
C ASP A 97 -9.26 -21.11 3.82
N VAL A 98 -8.62 -22.24 3.53
CA VAL A 98 -8.51 -22.75 2.16
C VAL A 98 -9.89 -23.10 1.60
N SER A 99 -10.79 -23.59 2.45
CA SER A 99 -12.13 -24.05 2.05
C SER A 99 -13.06 -22.90 1.67
N ASP A 100 -12.81 -21.69 2.14
CA ASP A 100 -13.56 -20.49 1.76
C ASP A 100 -13.17 -19.96 0.36
N THR A 101 -12.17 -20.55 -0.31
CA THR A 101 -11.76 -20.13 -1.66
C THR A 101 -12.51 -20.83 -2.79
N CYS A 102 -13.59 -21.57 -2.51
CA CYS A 102 -14.18 -22.50 -3.48
C CYS A 102 -15.13 -21.87 -4.49
N ASP A 103 -14.86 -21.92 -5.79
CA ASP A 103 -15.81 -21.48 -6.83
C ASP A 103 -17.16 -22.19 -6.76
N HIS A 104 -18.21 -21.47 -6.38
CA HIS A 104 -19.57 -22.03 -6.23
C HIS A 104 -20.35 -22.15 -7.55
N ARG A 105 -19.75 -21.82 -8.71
CA ARG A 105 -20.35 -22.12 -10.01
C ARG A 105 -20.34 -23.62 -10.30
N GLU A 106 -21.23 -24.05 -11.18
CA GLU A 106 -21.28 -25.45 -11.62
C GLU A 106 -19.95 -25.88 -12.26
N GLY A 107 -19.30 -26.89 -11.68
CA GLY A 107 -18.00 -27.38 -12.15
C GLY A 107 -16.80 -26.52 -11.72
N GLY A 108 -17.01 -25.55 -10.82
CA GLY A 108 -15.97 -24.69 -10.26
C GLY A 108 -14.88 -25.43 -9.48
N ALA A 109 -13.70 -24.81 -9.40
CA ALA A 109 -12.59 -25.32 -8.61
C ALA A 109 -12.83 -25.11 -7.10
N CYS A 110 -12.58 -26.14 -6.30
CA CYS A 110 -12.61 -26.06 -4.85
C CYS A 110 -11.48 -26.91 -4.25
N PRO A 111 -10.53 -26.30 -3.53
CA PRO A 111 -10.30 -24.86 -3.35
C PRO A 111 -9.67 -24.18 -4.60
N VAL A 112 -9.85 -22.86 -4.75
CA VAL A 112 -9.18 -22.08 -5.82
C VAL A 112 -7.69 -21.88 -5.53
N ILE A 113 -7.33 -21.59 -4.28
CA ILE A 113 -5.96 -21.66 -3.80
C ILE A 113 -5.78 -23.04 -3.15
N SER A 114 -5.07 -23.93 -3.82
CA SER A 114 -4.85 -25.31 -3.36
C SER A 114 -3.58 -25.46 -2.54
N TYR A 115 -3.62 -26.34 -1.53
CA TYR A 115 -2.47 -26.70 -0.71
C TYR A 115 -2.00 -28.14 -1.01
N ASN A 116 -0.76 -28.30 -1.43
CA ASN A 116 -0.10 -29.59 -1.61
C ASN A 116 1.02 -29.79 -0.59
N ARG A 117 0.71 -30.47 0.51
CA ARG A 117 1.69 -30.81 1.57
C ARG A 117 2.94 -31.56 1.06
N GLY A 118 2.80 -32.31 -0.04
CA GLY A 118 3.89 -33.07 -0.64
C GLY A 118 4.87 -32.22 -1.47
N ALA A 119 4.49 -30.98 -1.82
CA ALA A 119 5.38 -30.06 -2.51
C ALA A 119 6.46 -29.48 -1.56
N PRO A 120 7.59 -29.00 -2.11
CA PRO A 120 8.59 -28.28 -1.33
C PRO A 120 7.97 -27.10 -0.56
N VAL A 121 8.42 -26.88 0.68
CA VAL A 121 8.07 -25.69 1.46
C VAL A 121 8.38 -24.44 0.62
N GLY A 122 7.47 -23.47 0.61
CA GLY A 122 7.56 -22.30 -0.25
C GLY A 122 7.02 -22.50 -1.68
N SER A 123 6.39 -23.64 -1.95
CA SER A 123 5.69 -23.91 -3.22
C SER A 123 4.43 -24.77 -3.04
N ARG A 124 3.91 -24.83 -1.81
CA ARG A 124 2.77 -25.70 -1.47
C ARG A 124 1.43 -25.09 -1.81
N TYR A 125 1.34 -23.76 -1.82
CA TYR A 125 0.16 -23.05 -2.27
C TYR A 125 0.24 -22.82 -3.77
N SER A 126 -0.80 -23.22 -4.51
CA SER A 126 -0.89 -23.00 -5.95
C SER A 126 -2.31 -22.63 -6.36
N VAL A 127 -2.42 -21.67 -7.27
CA VAL A 127 -3.71 -21.19 -7.76
C VAL A 127 -4.16 -22.04 -8.94
N ALA A 128 -5.44 -22.42 -8.96
CA ALA A 128 -6.04 -23.11 -10.09
C ALA A 128 -5.96 -22.25 -11.36
N ARG A 129 -5.68 -22.90 -12.50
CA ARG A 129 -5.54 -22.21 -13.79
C ARG A 129 -6.84 -21.48 -14.15
N GLY A 130 -6.76 -20.20 -14.48
CA GLY A 130 -7.89 -19.33 -14.80
C GLY A 130 -8.46 -18.57 -13.60
N TYR A 131 -7.89 -18.76 -12.41
CA TYR A 131 -8.33 -18.11 -11.17
C TYR A 131 -7.28 -17.15 -10.58
N GLU A 132 -6.15 -16.97 -11.28
CA GLU A 132 -4.99 -16.20 -10.80
C GLU A 132 -5.33 -14.73 -10.57
N ALA A 133 -6.16 -14.16 -11.45
CA ALA A 133 -6.58 -12.76 -11.45
C ALA A 133 -7.99 -12.57 -10.87
N LEU A 134 -8.43 -13.44 -9.96
CA LEU A 134 -9.61 -13.17 -9.13
C LEU A 134 -9.16 -12.52 -7.82
N PRO A 135 -10.02 -11.71 -7.16
CA PRO A 135 -9.73 -11.24 -5.81
C PRO A 135 -9.56 -12.43 -4.86
N VAL A 136 -8.63 -12.32 -3.92
CA VAL A 136 -8.49 -13.30 -2.86
C VAL A 136 -9.68 -13.22 -1.90
N VAL A 137 -10.23 -14.39 -1.57
CA VAL A 137 -11.25 -14.60 -0.54
C VAL A 137 -10.78 -15.68 0.42
N GLY A 138 -11.54 -15.98 1.47
CA GLY A 138 -11.10 -16.89 2.54
C GLY A 138 -10.03 -16.26 3.44
N VAL A 139 -9.89 -14.93 3.41
CA VAL A 139 -8.91 -14.18 4.19
C VAL A 139 -9.60 -13.37 5.29
N SER A 140 -9.09 -13.48 6.51
CA SER A 140 -9.57 -12.67 7.64
C SER A 140 -8.90 -11.31 7.67
N TRP A 141 -9.36 -10.41 8.54
CA TRP A 141 -8.67 -9.15 8.80
C TRP A 141 -7.22 -9.38 9.27
N LEU A 142 -6.99 -10.39 10.14
CA LEU A 142 -5.63 -10.78 10.56
C LEU A 142 -4.77 -11.22 9.38
N GLY A 143 -5.34 -12.01 8.46
CA GLY A 143 -4.72 -12.40 7.18
C GLY A 143 -4.29 -11.20 6.35
N ALA A 144 -5.22 -10.26 6.16
CA ALA A 144 -5.00 -9.07 5.37
C ALA A 144 -3.92 -8.15 5.96
N VAL A 145 -3.89 -7.93 7.28
CA VAL A 145 -2.85 -7.09 7.91
C VAL A 145 -1.48 -7.80 7.95
N LYS A 146 -1.44 -9.13 8.06
CA LYS A 146 -0.19 -9.88 7.92
C LYS A 146 0.36 -9.77 6.51
N PHE A 147 -0.50 -9.88 5.49
CA PHE A 147 -0.12 -9.64 4.10
C PHE A 147 0.47 -8.23 3.93
N CYS A 148 -0.13 -7.19 4.53
CA CYS A 148 0.40 -5.82 4.48
C CYS A 148 1.81 -5.69 5.09
N ASN A 149 2.03 -6.30 6.26
CA ASN A 149 3.34 -6.33 6.90
C ASN A 149 4.37 -7.12 6.09
N TRP A 150 3.97 -8.25 5.52
CA TRP A 150 4.80 -9.05 4.61
C TRP A 150 5.18 -8.26 3.37
N LEU A 151 4.20 -7.66 2.68
CA LEU A 151 4.40 -6.87 1.47
C LEU A 151 5.34 -5.69 1.73
N THR A 152 5.25 -5.07 2.91
CA THR A 152 6.20 -4.02 3.32
C THR A 152 7.65 -4.50 3.27
N ILE A 153 7.93 -5.67 3.84
CA ILE A 153 9.28 -6.26 3.84
C ILE A 153 9.65 -6.79 2.46
N ASP A 154 8.69 -7.33 1.72
CA ASP A 154 8.91 -7.85 0.37
C ASP A 154 9.31 -6.77 -0.63
N GLN A 155 8.73 -5.59 -0.49
CA GLN A 155 9.10 -4.40 -1.26
C GLN A 155 10.39 -3.73 -0.78
N GLY A 156 11.15 -4.37 0.11
CA GLY A 156 12.47 -3.93 0.57
C GLY A 156 12.46 -2.88 1.68
N LEU A 157 11.30 -2.56 2.27
CA LEU A 157 11.25 -1.67 3.44
C LEU A 157 11.66 -2.43 4.70
N SER A 158 12.17 -1.69 5.70
CA SER A 158 12.52 -2.26 7.00
C SER A 158 11.29 -2.66 7.81
N GLU A 159 11.48 -3.50 8.81
CA GLU A 159 10.42 -3.88 9.74
C GLU A 159 9.80 -2.69 10.49
N ASP A 160 10.54 -1.59 10.66
CA ASP A 160 10.05 -0.36 11.28
C ASP A 160 9.03 0.38 10.41
N ALA A 161 8.97 0.09 9.11
CA ALA A 161 7.99 0.67 8.21
C ALA A 161 6.60 0.04 8.35
N ARG A 162 6.49 -1.12 9.03
CA ARG A 162 5.23 -1.85 9.23
C ARG A 162 4.19 -1.01 9.97
N CYS A 163 2.94 -1.24 9.62
CA CYS A 163 1.80 -0.53 10.18
C CYS A 163 1.12 -1.29 11.33
N TYR A 164 1.42 -2.58 11.51
CA TYR A 164 0.79 -3.43 12.51
C TYR A 164 1.80 -4.14 13.40
N THR A 165 1.45 -4.28 14.67
CA THR A 165 2.10 -5.22 15.57
C THR A 165 1.71 -6.65 15.19
N GLU A 166 2.56 -7.61 15.56
CA GLU A 166 2.28 -9.03 15.38
C GLU A 166 2.59 -9.77 16.68
N GLY A 167 1.86 -10.86 16.93
CA GLY A 167 2.11 -11.70 18.08
C GLY A 167 1.37 -13.02 18.02
N PRO A 168 1.55 -13.86 19.06
CA PRO A 168 1.06 -15.24 19.03
C PRO A 168 -0.45 -15.36 19.17
N THR A 169 -1.16 -14.32 19.65
CA THR A 169 -2.62 -14.31 19.82
C THR A 169 -3.25 -13.17 19.05
N HIS A 170 -4.55 -13.27 18.72
CA HIS A 170 -5.28 -12.25 17.96
C HIS A 170 -5.24 -10.85 18.61
N GLU A 171 -5.13 -10.77 19.93
CA GLU A 171 -5.07 -9.50 20.66
C GLU A 171 -3.74 -8.75 20.46
N ASP A 172 -2.73 -9.39 19.87
CA ASP A 172 -1.41 -8.81 19.62
C ASP A 172 -1.31 -8.13 18.24
N TRP A 173 -2.40 -8.16 17.47
CA TRP A 173 -2.47 -7.64 16.10
C TRP A 173 -3.30 -6.36 16.07
N PHE A 174 -2.61 -5.22 16.06
CA PHE A 174 -3.22 -3.91 16.07
C PHE A 174 -2.28 -2.86 15.45
N PRO A 175 -2.77 -1.66 15.11
CA PRO A 175 -1.94 -0.64 14.51
C PRO A 175 -0.84 -0.16 15.47
N VAL A 176 0.39 0.00 14.97
CA VAL A 176 1.59 0.34 15.79
C VAL A 176 1.55 1.70 16.48
N THR A 177 0.52 2.51 16.22
CA THR A 177 0.34 3.84 16.82
C THR A 177 -0.55 3.83 18.06
N THR A 178 -1.20 2.70 18.37
CA THR A 178 -1.94 2.51 19.62
C THR A 178 -1.27 1.41 20.48
N ASP A 179 -1.87 1.11 21.62
CA ASP A 179 -1.48 -0.01 22.48
C ASP A 179 -2.60 -1.05 22.61
N LYS A 180 -2.24 -2.23 23.09
CA LYS A 180 -3.15 -3.37 23.24
C LYS A 180 -4.39 -3.05 24.09
N ILE A 181 -4.21 -2.28 25.18
CA ILE A 181 -5.32 -1.97 26.10
C ILE A 181 -6.33 -1.07 25.40
N ASN A 182 -5.84 -0.04 24.71
CA ASN A 182 -6.67 0.88 23.95
C ASN A 182 -7.37 0.17 22.79
N TRP A 183 -6.65 -0.64 22.00
CA TRP A 183 -7.22 -1.35 20.86
C TRP A 183 -8.34 -2.32 21.25
N LEU A 184 -8.20 -3.02 22.38
CA LEU A 184 -9.24 -3.93 22.86
C LEU A 184 -10.46 -3.20 23.44
N ALA A 185 -10.37 -1.88 23.68
CA ALA A 185 -11.43 -1.07 24.26
C ALA A 185 -12.12 -0.15 23.25
N ARG A 186 -11.41 0.28 22.19
CA ARG A 186 -11.87 1.26 21.21
C ARG A 186 -11.07 1.15 19.91
N ASP A 187 -11.61 1.79 18.87
CA ASP A 187 -10.86 2.05 17.65
C ASP A 187 -9.80 3.15 17.83
N LEU A 188 -8.98 3.38 16.79
CA LEU A 188 -7.98 4.46 16.78
C LEU A 188 -8.60 5.83 17.07
N SER A 189 -7.83 6.71 17.69
CA SER A 189 -8.10 8.14 17.76
C SER A 189 -7.53 8.86 16.54
N ASP A 190 -7.98 10.09 16.28
CA ASP A 190 -7.43 10.91 15.20
C ASP A 190 -5.93 11.18 15.37
N ASP A 191 -5.43 11.33 16.60
CA ASP A 191 -3.99 11.46 16.86
C ASP A 191 -3.21 10.17 16.53
N GLU A 192 -3.81 9.00 16.75
CA GLU A 192 -3.24 7.71 16.39
C GLU A 192 -3.23 7.49 14.87
N ARG A 193 -4.30 7.91 14.16
CA ARG A 193 -4.37 7.93 12.69
C ARG A 193 -3.35 8.90 12.10
N ALA A 194 -3.26 10.11 12.65
CA ALA A 194 -2.28 11.12 12.25
C ALA A 194 -0.85 10.56 12.31
N ARG A 195 -0.50 9.90 13.43
CA ARG A 195 0.81 9.26 13.58
C ARG A 195 1.01 8.10 12.60
N LEU A 196 -0.04 7.33 12.30
CA LEU A 196 0.08 6.20 11.36
C LEU A 196 0.44 6.70 9.96
N VAL A 197 -0.25 7.74 9.49
CA VAL A 197 0.01 8.45 8.23
C VAL A 197 1.40 9.11 8.25
N ALA A 198 1.73 9.84 9.32
CA ALA A 198 2.95 10.63 9.36
C ALA A 198 4.22 9.79 9.53
N GLN A 199 4.15 8.63 10.21
CA GLN A 199 5.35 7.91 10.67
C GLN A 199 5.56 6.56 9.98
N ARG A 200 4.54 5.96 9.36
CA ARG A 200 4.67 4.64 8.71
C ARG A 200 4.59 4.77 7.19
N ARG A 201 5.38 3.95 6.50
CA ARG A 201 5.59 4.01 5.04
C ARG A 201 5.30 2.70 4.34
N GLY A 202 5.14 1.63 5.11
CA GLY A 202 4.73 0.33 4.64
C GLY A 202 3.26 0.32 4.22
N PHE A 203 2.86 -0.86 3.74
CA PHE A 203 1.50 -1.13 3.32
C PHE A 203 0.61 -1.36 4.54
N ARG A 204 -0.67 -1.04 4.37
CA ARG A 204 -1.74 -1.29 5.32
C ARG A 204 -3.10 -1.30 4.63
N LEU A 205 -4.13 -1.66 5.37
CA LEU A 205 -5.50 -1.46 4.92
C LEU A 205 -5.84 0.04 4.88
N PRO A 206 -6.69 0.48 3.93
CA PRO A 206 -7.21 1.84 3.92
C PRO A 206 -8.07 2.09 5.16
N MET A 207 -8.10 3.34 5.63
CA MET A 207 -8.97 3.76 6.74
C MET A 207 -10.35 4.21 6.24
N ASP A 208 -11.38 4.00 7.06
CA ASP A 208 -12.71 4.59 6.89
C ASP A 208 -13.00 5.74 7.87
N ASN A 209 -12.22 5.84 8.94
CA ASN A 209 -12.36 6.80 10.04
C ASN A 209 -13.80 7.05 10.55
N LEU A 210 -14.64 6.01 10.57
CA LEU A 210 -15.92 6.11 11.27
C LEU A 210 -15.84 5.71 12.73
N GLY A 211 -14.88 4.87 13.08
CA GLY A 211 -14.79 4.35 14.44
C GLY A 211 -15.78 3.26 14.79
N TYR A 212 -15.56 2.72 15.98
CA TYR A 212 -16.47 1.84 16.71
C TYR A 212 -17.79 2.55 17.08
N GLY A 213 -18.91 1.83 17.06
CA GLY A 213 -20.23 2.34 17.44
C GLY A 213 -20.94 3.17 16.36
N SER A 214 -20.28 3.41 15.23
CA SER A 214 -20.88 4.04 14.05
C SER A 214 -21.79 3.06 13.30
N GLY A 215 -22.93 3.56 12.83
CA GLY A 215 -23.93 2.78 12.11
C GLY A 215 -23.46 2.25 10.74
N PRO A 216 -24.34 1.57 9.99
CA PRO A 216 -23.98 0.92 8.72
C PRO A 216 -23.71 1.90 7.57
N ILE A 217 -23.65 3.21 7.84
CA ILE A 217 -23.52 4.26 6.84
C ILE A 217 -22.37 5.20 7.19
N SER A 218 -21.43 5.33 6.26
CA SER A 218 -20.27 6.22 6.26
C SER A 218 -20.34 7.22 5.13
N TYR A 219 -21.09 8.29 5.33
CA TYR A 219 -21.14 9.40 4.36
C TYR A 219 -20.33 10.62 4.80
N GLN A 220 -19.65 10.56 5.95
CA GLN A 220 -18.97 11.72 6.51
C GLN A 220 -17.61 11.93 5.83
N GLU A 221 -17.42 13.13 5.29
CA GLU A 221 -16.11 13.65 4.95
C GLU A 221 -15.25 13.64 6.21
N ASN A 222 -14.25 12.77 6.22
CA ASN A 222 -13.41 12.63 7.37
C ASN A 222 -11.92 12.76 6.96
N PRO A 223 -11.11 13.55 7.70
CA PRO A 223 -9.66 13.67 7.53
C PRO A 223 -8.87 12.37 7.30
N TYR A 224 -9.38 11.21 7.68
CA TYR A 224 -8.70 9.92 7.51
C TYR A 224 -9.53 8.86 6.79
N ASN A 225 -10.67 9.20 6.18
CA ASN A 225 -11.46 8.24 5.39
C ASN A 225 -10.88 8.10 3.97
N GLU A 226 -9.85 7.27 3.86
CA GLU A 226 -9.12 7.01 2.62
C GLU A 226 -9.93 6.16 1.66
N TRP A 227 -10.67 5.17 2.16
CA TRP A 227 -11.48 4.30 1.31
C TRP A 227 -12.57 5.09 0.60
N TYR A 228 -13.35 5.90 1.34
CA TYR A 228 -14.45 6.66 0.75
C TYR A 228 -13.97 7.75 -0.20
N LYS A 229 -12.84 8.40 0.13
CA LYS A 229 -12.22 9.35 -0.80
C LYS A 229 -11.75 8.66 -2.07
N ALA A 230 -11.07 7.52 -1.96
CA ALA A 230 -10.61 6.78 -3.12
C ALA A 230 -11.75 6.27 -3.98
N ALA A 231 -12.87 5.85 -3.36
CA ALA A 231 -14.02 5.30 -4.05
C ALA A 231 -14.88 6.39 -4.72
N ALA A 232 -15.29 7.41 -3.97
CA ALA A 232 -16.40 8.26 -4.36
C ALA A 232 -16.04 9.72 -4.66
N TYR A 233 -14.96 10.26 -4.08
CA TYR A 233 -14.63 11.68 -4.27
C TYR A 233 -14.17 11.97 -5.71
N ASP A 234 -14.84 12.93 -6.34
CA ASP A 234 -14.56 13.42 -7.67
C ASP A 234 -15.04 14.87 -7.80
N PRO A 235 -14.17 15.85 -8.11
CA PRO A 235 -14.59 17.22 -8.39
C PRO A 235 -15.58 17.37 -9.56
N ALA A 236 -15.76 16.34 -10.38
CA ALA A 236 -16.78 16.30 -11.43
C ALA A 236 -18.13 15.70 -10.98
N ALA A 237 -18.22 15.16 -9.76
CA ALA A 237 -19.48 14.72 -9.18
C ALA A 237 -20.38 15.91 -8.83
N PRO A 238 -21.70 15.69 -8.64
CA PRO A 238 -22.60 16.78 -8.26
C PRO A 238 -22.23 17.42 -6.91
N ASP A 239 -22.17 18.76 -6.90
CA ASP A 239 -21.92 19.63 -5.73
C ASP A 239 -23.20 19.86 -4.90
N ASP A 240 -24.01 18.82 -4.72
CA ASP A 240 -25.21 18.85 -3.90
C ASP A 240 -25.37 17.56 -3.09
N VAL A 241 -26.04 17.70 -1.93
CA VAL A 241 -26.32 16.54 -1.08
C VAL A 241 -27.42 15.70 -1.70
N ARG A 242 -27.12 14.43 -1.95
CA ARG A 242 -28.04 13.46 -2.54
C ARG A 242 -28.38 12.34 -1.57
N ILE A 243 -29.46 11.62 -1.83
CA ILE A 243 -29.89 10.46 -1.05
C ILE A 243 -29.64 9.20 -1.85
N GLY A 244 -28.81 8.30 -1.31
CA GLY A 244 -28.51 7.02 -1.94
C GLY A 244 -29.56 5.94 -1.65
N PRO A 245 -29.39 4.74 -2.23
CA PRO A 245 -30.35 3.64 -2.12
C PRO A 245 -30.59 3.15 -0.68
N GLY A 246 -29.59 3.25 0.19
CA GLY A 246 -29.66 2.91 1.61
C GLY A 246 -30.15 4.04 2.52
N GLN A 247 -30.70 5.12 1.95
CA GLN A 247 -31.09 6.36 2.65
C GLN A 247 -29.92 7.12 3.29
N GLU A 248 -28.70 6.84 2.84
CA GLU A 248 -27.51 7.60 3.14
C GLU A 248 -27.56 9.00 2.54
N ARG A 249 -26.96 9.99 3.23
CA ARG A 249 -26.78 11.34 2.70
C ARG A 249 -25.42 11.45 2.04
N VAL A 250 -25.32 11.35 0.73
CA VAL A 250 -24.05 11.47 0.01
C VAL A 250 -23.57 12.93 0.01
N SER A 251 -22.31 13.13 0.39
CA SER A 251 -21.67 14.44 0.40
C SER A 251 -21.58 15.07 -1.00
N PRO A 252 -21.52 16.40 -1.11
CA PRO A 252 -21.10 17.08 -2.33
C PRO A 252 -19.77 16.51 -2.86
N ASP A 253 -19.56 16.58 -4.16
CA ASP A 253 -18.36 16.07 -4.85
C ASP A 253 -18.10 14.56 -4.64
N HIS A 254 -19.12 13.78 -4.25
CA HIS A 254 -19.00 12.32 -4.12
C HIS A 254 -20.05 11.58 -4.94
N TRP A 255 -19.64 10.58 -5.70
CA TRP A 255 -20.57 9.67 -6.35
C TRP A 255 -21.25 8.74 -5.33
N ILE A 256 -22.50 8.33 -5.56
CA ILE A 256 -23.18 7.34 -4.68
C ILE A 256 -22.41 6.01 -4.71
N TYR A 257 -21.88 5.64 -5.86
CA TYR A 257 -21.14 4.40 -6.03
C TYR A 257 -19.72 4.66 -6.55
N GLY A 258 -18.80 3.79 -6.15
CA GLY A 258 -17.35 3.93 -6.33
C GLY A 258 -16.82 3.84 -7.77
N MET A 259 -17.68 3.59 -8.76
CA MET A 259 -17.36 3.59 -10.19
C MET A 259 -17.66 4.93 -10.89
N GLY A 260 -17.84 6.00 -10.12
CA GLY A 260 -17.96 7.36 -10.64
C GLY A 260 -19.35 7.74 -11.14
N ARG A 261 -20.42 7.20 -10.54
CA ARG A 261 -21.82 7.48 -10.96
C ARG A 261 -22.83 7.24 -9.84
N ASP A 262 -24.03 7.77 -10.03
CA ASP A 262 -25.14 7.69 -9.07
C ASP A 262 -26.10 6.53 -9.27
N ALA A 263 -26.09 5.93 -10.45
CA ALA A 263 -26.92 4.80 -10.80
C ALA A 263 -26.03 3.58 -11.04
N LEU A 264 -26.42 2.44 -10.49
CA LEU A 264 -25.79 1.16 -10.73
C LEU A 264 -26.69 0.32 -11.63
N VAL A 265 -26.14 -0.18 -12.75
CA VAL A 265 -26.79 -1.19 -13.61
C VAL A 265 -25.96 -2.46 -13.67
N ASN A 266 -26.54 -3.52 -14.22
CA ASN A 266 -25.93 -4.84 -14.34
C ASN A 266 -24.54 -4.81 -15.01
N GLU A 267 -24.37 -3.94 -16.01
CA GLU A 267 -23.14 -3.76 -16.76
C GLU A 267 -22.04 -2.99 -16.02
N ASP A 268 -22.25 -2.55 -14.78
CA ASP A 268 -21.28 -1.71 -14.04
C ASP A 268 -20.42 -2.47 -13.03
N SER A 269 -20.91 -3.59 -12.51
CA SER A 269 -20.35 -4.22 -11.32
C SER A 269 -20.87 -5.65 -11.14
N ASN A 270 -20.07 -6.49 -10.47
CA ASN A 270 -20.47 -7.83 -10.05
C ASN A 270 -21.22 -7.76 -8.71
N TYR A 271 -22.51 -8.04 -8.69
CA TYR A 271 -23.35 -8.07 -7.49
C TYR A 271 -24.43 -9.11 -7.65
N ARG A 272 -25.24 -9.35 -6.61
CA ARG A 272 -26.22 -10.43 -6.65
C ARG A 272 -27.21 -10.23 -7.80
N ASN A 273 -27.18 -11.15 -8.77
CA ASN A 273 -27.97 -11.10 -10.00
C ASN A 273 -27.59 -9.93 -10.96
N SER A 274 -26.32 -9.52 -11.03
CA SER A 274 -25.77 -8.68 -12.10
C SER A 274 -25.84 -9.35 -13.48
N ALA A 275 -26.03 -10.67 -13.54
CA ALA A 275 -26.17 -11.43 -14.80
C ALA A 275 -24.90 -11.39 -15.69
N ASP A 276 -23.75 -11.21 -15.07
CA ASP A 276 -22.46 -11.46 -15.70
C ASP A 276 -22.22 -12.98 -15.88
N ALA A 277 -21.10 -13.33 -16.52
CA ALA A 277 -20.78 -14.70 -16.89
C ALA A 277 -20.29 -15.57 -15.71
N PHE A 278 -20.15 -15.00 -14.51
CA PHE A 278 -19.56 -15.62 -13.34
C PHE A 278 -20.57 -15.84 -12.20
N GLU A 279 -21.85 -15.54 -12.43
CA GLU A 279 -22.89 -15.77 -11.42
C GLU A 279 -23.01 -17.23 -10.96
N PRO A 280 -23.20 -17.51 -9.64
CA PRO A 280 -23.21 -16.56 -8.53
C PRO A 280 -21.82 -16.48 -7.83
N TRP A 281 -20.85 -15.81 -8.44
CA TRP A 281 -19.45 -15.82 -7.98
C TRP A 281 -18.67 -14.55 -8.37
N ILE A 282 -17.43 -14.43 -7.88
CA ILE A 282 -16.51 -13.33 -8.19
C ILE A 282 -16.08 -13.34 -9.67
N THR A 283 -15.82 -12.15 -10.20
CA THR A 283 -15.30 -11.93 -11.55
C THR A 283 -13.79 -11.66 -11.51
N PRO A 284 -13.04 -11.85 -12.61
CA PRO A 284 -11.67 -11.37 -12.70
C PRO A 284 -11.55 -9.88 -12.37
N LEU A 285 -10.43 -9.50 -11.76
CA LEU A 285 -10.10 -8.11 -11.46
C LEU A 285 -10.20 -7.27 -12.74
N GLY A 286 -10.93 -6.17 -12.68
CA GLY A 286 -11.18 -5.30 -13.82
C GLY A 286 -12.06 -5.92 -14.91
N TYR A 287 -12.90 -6.91 -14.61
CA TYR A 287 -13.81 -7.50 -15.60
C TYR A 287 -14.72 -6.45 -16.26
N TYR A 288 -15.14 -5.44 -15.50
CA TYR A 288 -15.99 -4.36 -15.99
C TYR A 288 -15.15 -3.24 -16.63
N ASP A 289 -14.65 -3.51 -17.83
CA ASP A 289 -13.67 -2.68 -18.56
C ASP A 289 -14.24 -1.97 -19.80
N GLY A 290 -15.52 -2.16 -20.13
CA GLY A 290 -16.12 -1.63 -21.36
C GLY A 290 -16.00 -2.54 -22.58
N GLN A 291 -15.29 -3.66 -22.47
CA GLN A 291 -14.98 -4.58 -23.57
C GLN A 291 -15.47 -6.00 -23.31
N ASN A 292 -15.40 -6.48 -22.07
CA ASN A 292 -15.87 -7.80 -21.69
C ASN A 292 -17.39 -7.91 -21.83
N LEU A 293 -17.88 -9.14 -21.97
CA LEU A 293 -19.29 -9.43 -22.24
C LEU A 293 -20.03 -9.85 -20.97
N MET A 294 -21.30 -9.49 -20.85
CA MET A 294 -22.18 -10.03 -19.82
C MET A 294 -22.47 -11.52 -20.08
N GLY A 295 -23.21 -12.18 -19.17
CA GLY A 295 -23.56 -13.61 -19.29
C GLY A 295 -24.37 -13.97 -20.53
N ASP A 296 -24.99 -12.99 -21.19
CA ASP A 296 -25.72 -13.16 -22.45
C ASP A 296 -24.80 -13.33 -23.69
N GLY A 297 -23.49 -13.11 -23.54
CA GLY A 297 -22.49 -13.19 -24.59
C GLY A 297 -22.65 -12.13 -25.70
N ARG A 298 -23.38 -11.04 -25.45
CA ARG A 298 -23.68 -9.99 -26.45
C ARG A 298 -23.52 -8.58 -25.89
N THR A 299 -24.03 -8.35 -24.69
CA THR A 299 -23.98 -7.05 -24.01
C THR A 299 -22.58 -6.85 -23.47
N ARG A 300 -22.02 -5.65 -23.63
CA ARG A 300 -20.72 -5.30 -23.08
C ARG A 300 -20.89 -4.74 -21.68
N THR A 301 -19.95 -5.06 -20.80
CA THR A 301 -19.74 -4.30 -19.57
C THR A 301 -19.52 -2.82 -19.88
N HIS A 302 -19.73 -1.97 -18.90
CA HIS A 302 -19.25 -0.60 -18.88
C HIS A 302 -17.87 -0.56 -18.22
N ALA A 303 -17.07 0.43 -18.59
CA ALA A 303 -15.86 0.72 -17.83
C ALA A 303 -16.25 1.23 -16.44
N ASN A 304 -15.75 0.57 -15.39
CA ASN A 304 -16.03 0.90 -13.99
C ASN A 304 -14.85 1.59 -13.29
N ASN A 305 -13.74 1.84 -13.98
CA ASN A 305 -12.63 2.56 -13.38
C ASN A 305 -13.07 3.96 -12.99
N ASN A 306 -12.80 4.33 -11.76
CA ASN A 306 -13.13 5.65 -11.26
C ASN A 306 -12.11 6.71 -11.76
N PRO A 307 -12.25 7.99 -11.41
CA PRO A 307 -11.37 9.07 -11.88
C PRO A 307 -9.89 8.89 -11.56
N TRP A 308 -9.56 8.03 -10.59
CA TRP A 308 -8.19 7.71 -10.18
C TRP A 308 -7.64 6.47 -10.91
N GLY A 309 -8.43 5.85 -11.79
CA GLY A 309 -8.09 4.62 -12.49
C GLY A 309 -8.13 3.39 -11.59
N ILE A 310 -8.96 3.42 -10.54
CA ILE A 310 -9.15 2.30 -9.61
C ILE A 310 -10.43 1.56 -9.98
N HIS A 311 -10.39 0.24 -9.94
CA HIS A 311 -11.51 -0.64 -10.28
C HIS A 311 -12.13 -1.28 -9.04
N ASP A 312 -13.33 -1.82 -9.22
CA ASP A 312 -13.95 -2.79 -8.33
C ASP A 312 -14.17 -2.28 -6.89
N PHE A 313 -14.41 -0.97 -6.73
CA PHE A 313 -14.90 -0.40 -5.47
C PHE A 313 -16.38 -0.71 -5.18
N CYS A 314 -17.06 -1.35 -6.14
CA CYS A 314 -18.43 -1.78 -6.03
C CYS A 314 -18.47 -3.27 -6.36
N GLY A 315 -19.02 -4.06 -5.45
CA GLY A 315 -19.23 -5.48 -5.67
C GLY A 315 -17.95 -6.28 -5.78
N ASN A 316 -18.04 -7.43 -6.45
CA ASN A 316 -17.01 -8.46 -6.50
C ASN A 316 -16.74 -9.04 -5.10
N VAL A 317 -15.98 -8.35 -4.24
CA VAL A 317 -15.81 -8.71 -2.83
C VAL A 317 -15.95 -7.48 -1.95
N THR A 318 -16.49 -7.67 -0.75
CA THR A 318 -16.32 -6.67 0.30
C THR A 318 -14.85 -6.53 0.65
N GLU A 319 -14.42 -5.33 1.03
CA GLU A 319 -13.02 -5.06 1.34
C GLU A 319 -12.81 -4.78 2.82
N TRP A 320 -11.93 -5.53 3.46
CA TRP A 320 -11.44 -5.20 4.80
C TRP A 320 -10.80 -3.80 4.83
N VAL A 321 -11.21 -2.99 5.81
CA VAL A 321 -10.56 -1.72 6.13
C VAL A 321 -9.91 -1.76 7.51
N GLN A 322 -9.11 -0.74 7.80
CA GLN A 322 -8.33 -0.63 9.03
C GLN A 322 -9.19 -0.58 10.30
N ASP A 323 -10.25 0.22 10.24
CA ASP A 323 -11.00 0.67 11.40
C ASP A 323 -11.89 -0.44 11.98
N GLN A 324 -12.05 -0.41 13.30
CA GLN A 324 -13.01 -1.28 13.97
C GLN A 324 -14.45 -0.84 13.69
N CYS A 325 -15.37 -1.81 13.73
CA CYS A 325 -16.80 -1.58 13.58
C CYS A 325 -17.56 -2.29 14.70
N LEU A 326 -18.81 -1.89 14.97
CA LEU A 326 -19.76 -2.50 15.92
C LEU A 326 -19.31 -2.64 17.37
N VAL A 327 -18.28 -3.46 17.66
CA VAL A 327 -17.63 -3.77 18.95
C VAL A 327 -16.17 -4.19 18.76
N PRO A 328 -15.29 -4.01 19.78
CA PRO A 328 -13.92 -4.50 19.69
C PRO A 328 -13.81 -5.96 19.26
N GLY A 329 -12.88 -6.24 18.34
CA GLY A 329 -12.73 -7.54 17.69
C GLY A 329 -13.54 -7.72 16.40
N TYR A 330 -14.22 -6.67 15.93
CA TYR A 330 -14.85 -6.60 14.61
C TYR A 330 -14.21 -5.48 13.79
N ALA A 331 -13.84 -5.78 12.54
CA ALA A 331 -13.32 -4.79 11.60
C ALA A 331 -14.40 -4.40 10.59
N ALA A 332 -14.32 -3.18 10.10
CA ALA A 332 -15.22 -2.71 9.05
C ALA A 332 -14.87 -3.32 7.69
N GLN A 333 -15.90 -3.35 6.85
CA GLN A 333 -15.86 -3.78 5.46
C GLN A 333 -16.61 -2.77 4.58
N ARG A 334 -16.18 -2.61 3.33
CA ARG A 334 -16.71 -1.61 2.37
C ARG A 334 -16.92 -2.21 0.98
N GLY A 335 -17.67 -1.52 0.12
CA GLY A 335 -17.81 -1.83 -1.31
C GLY A 335 -18.93 -2.80 -1.70
N GLY A 336 -19.35 -3.68 -0.80
CA GLY A 336 -20.31 -4.77 -1.09
C GLY A 336 -19.67 -5.89 -1.91
N SER A 337 -20.33 -7.05 -2.01
CA SER A 337 -19.80 -8.23 -2.72
C SER A 337 -20.69 -8.69 -3.89
N PHE A 338 -20.24 -9.74 -4.60
CA PHE A 338 -21.03 -10.48 -5.58
C PHE A 338 -22.35 -11.03 -4.99
N ASP A 339 -22.44 -11.22 -3.67
CA ASP A 339 -23.66 -11.66 -3.00
C ASP A 339 -24.42 -10.49 -2.35
N ASP A 340 -24.11 -9.23 -2.65
CA ASP A 340 -24.92 -8.11 -2.16
C ASP A 340 -25.92 -7.63 -3.21
N ALA A 341 -27.09 -7.16 -2.74
CA ALA A 341 -28.00 -6.44 -3.64
C ALA A 341 -27.38 -5.09 -4.04
N SER A 342 -27.76 -4.53 -5.19
CA SER A 342 -27.23 -3.25 -5.70
C SER A 342 -27.20 -2.12 -4.67
N GLY A 343 -28.24 -2.01 -3.83
CA GLY A 343 -28.30 -0.99 -2.77
C GLY A 343 -27.20 -1.14 -1.70
N GLY A 344 -26.63 -2.34 -1.54
CA GLY A 344 -25.52 -2.68 -0.65
C GLY A 344 -24.16 -2.18 -1.14
N LEU A 345 -24.02 -1.90 -2.43
CA LEU A 345 -22.74 -1.51 -3.06
C LEU A 345 -22.44 -0.01 -2.98
N SER A 346 -23.34 0.79 -2.42
CA SER A 346 -23.10 2.22 -2.25
C SER A 346 -21.76 2.46 -1.55
N ALA A 347 -21.00 3.44 -2.04
CA ALA A 347 -19.72 3.80 -1.49
C ALA A 347 -19.83 4.24 -0.02
N ALA A 348 -21.01 4.64 0.45
CA ALA A 348 -21.24 4.97 1.85
C ALA A 348 -21.53 3.75 2.74
N ASN A 349 -21.95 2.61 2.19
CA ASN A 349 -22.33 1.46 3.00
C ASN A 349 -21.16 0.80 3.71
N ARG A 350 -21.42 0.40 4.94
CA ARG A 350 -20.45 -0.21 5.84
C ARG A 350 -21.03 -1.51 6.37
N SER A 351 -20.32 -2.60 6.16
CA SER A 351 -20.53 -3.87 6.84
C SER A 351 -19.37 -4.11 7.82
N SER A 352 -19.38 -5.27 8.48
CA SER A 352 -18.32 -5.65 9.39
C SER A 352 -18.35 -7.12 9.65
N ASP A 353 -17.18 -7.69 9.94
CA ASP A 353 -17.10 -9.03 10.46
C ASP A 353 -16.01 -9.18 11.54
N GLY A 354 -16.03 -10.30 12.26
CA GLY A 354 -15.05 -10.59 13.29
C GLY A 354 -13.65 -10.71 12.71
N ILE A 355 -12.62 -10.12 13.35
CA ILE A 355 -11.26 -10.03 12.77
C ILE A 355 -10.58 -11.39 12.47
N ARG A 356 -11.11 -12.48 13.02
CA ARG A 356 -10.63 -13.86 12.84
C ARG A 356 -11.47 -14.67 11.84
N ARG A 357 -12.57 -14.11 11.35
CA ARG A 357 -13.44 -14.76 10.37
C ARG A 357 -12.96 -14.44 8.97
N SER A 358 -13.01 -15.45 8.12
CA SER A 358 -12.93 -15.37 6.67
C SER A 358 -14.29 -15.67 6.08
N SER A 359 -14.47 -15.30 4.81
CA SER A 359 -15.65 -15.66 4.03
C SER A 359 -15.28 -15.73 2.54
N ALA A 360 -16.18 -16.32 1.75
CA ALA A 360 -16.04 -16.45 0.30
C ALA A 360 -16.29 -15.13 -0.47
N ASP A 361 -16.70 -14.07 0.22
CA ASP A 361 -17.14 -12.80 -0.37
C ASP A 361 -16.44 -11.57 0.23
N THR A 362 -15.42 -11.79 1.05
CA THR A 362 -14.57 -10.74 1.61
C THR A 362 -13.12 -10.92 1.18
N GLY A 363 -12.58 -9.88 0.56
CA GLY A 363 -11.17 -9.70 0.25
C GLY A 363 -10.64 -8.42 0.87
N PHE A 364 -9.61 -7.84 0.24
CA PHE A 364 -9.05 -6.56 0.66
C PHE A 364 -8.19 -5.96 -0.44
N ARG A 365 -7.92 -4.65 -0.34
CA ARG A 365 -6.87 -3.97 -1.10
C ARG A 365 -5.89 -3.30 -0.15
N VAL A 366 -4.69 -3.07 -0.66
CA VAL A 366 -3.63 -2.41 0.12
C VAL A 366 -3.55 -0.92 -0.18
N LEU A 367 -3.17 -0.16 0.83
CA LEU A 367 -2.85 1.26 0.76
C LEU A 367 -1.48 1.50 1.39
N ARG A 368 -0.78 2.52 0.91
CA ARG A 368 0.34 3.12 1.62
C ARG A 368 0.33 4.63 1.49
N VAL A 369 0.90 5.31 2.47
CA VAL A 369 1.22 6.73 2.36
C VAL A 369 2.72 6.80 2.06
N PRO A 370 3.11 6.89 0.78
CA PRO A 370 4.50 7.22 0.50
C PRO A 370 4.75 8.57 1.17
N GLY A 371 5.78 8.63 2.01
CA GLY A 371 6.22 9.92 2.50
C GLY A 371 6.62 10.78 1.31
N CYS A 372 6.87 12.06 1.57
CA CYS A 372 7.89 12.69 0.77
C CYS A 372 9.13 11.78 0.77
N THR A 373 9.78 11.58 -0.37
CA THR A 373 11.15 11.07 -0.44
C THR A 373 12.01 12.16 -1.03
N ILE A 374 13.06 12.55 -0.31
CA ILE A 374 14.05 13.51 -0.81
C ILE A 374 15.30 12.72 -1.16
N ASP A 375 15.39 12.36 -2.44
CA ASP A 375 16.55 11.65 -2.97
C ASP A 375 17.65 12.62 -3.33
N VAL A 376 18.82 12.47 -2.71
CA VAL A 376 20.04 13.11 -3.23
C VAL A 376 20.43 12.38 -4.50
N ARG A 377 20.31 13.05 -5.66
CA ARG A 377 20.71 12.48 -6.95
C ARG A 377 22.17 12.77 -7.29
N LYS A 378 22.73 13.83 -6.70
CA LYS A 378 24.09 14.26 -6.99
C LYS A 378 24.66 15.14 -5.90
N THR A 379 25.89 14.84 -5.48
CA THR A 379 26.69 15.71 -4.62
C THR A 379 27.82 16.33 -5.45
N LYS A 380 28.07 17.61 -5.24
CA LYS A 380 29.21 18.34 -5.80
C LYS A 380 29.90 19.13 -4.71
N ALA A 381 31.21 19.26 -4.83
CA ALA A 381 31.99 20.17 -4.01
C ALA A 381 32.99 20.94 -4.88
N SER A 382 33.16 22.23 -4.59
CA SER A 382 34.08 23.10 -5.32
C SER A 382 34.66 24.15 -4.38
N VAL A 383 35.90 24.57 -4.66
CA VAL A 383 36.51 25.72 -4.00
C VAL A 383 36.06 26.98 -4.75
N ASP A 384 35.51 27.95 -4.04
CA ASP A 384 35.12 29.23 -4.62
C ASP A 384 36.30 30.22 -4.66
N ASN A 385 36.06 31.41 -5.22
CA ASN A 385 37.09 32.43 -5.40
C ASN A 385 37.64 32.99 -4.07
N ASP A 386 36.93 32.78 -2.95
CA ASP A 386 37.34 33.21 -1.62
C ASP A 386 38.08 32.08 -0.86
N GLY A 387 38.37 30.97 -1.53
CA GLY A 387 39.02 29.80 -0.95
C GLY A 387 38.11 28.97 -0.03
N GLN A 388 36.80 29.22 -0.04
CA GLN A 388 35.83 28.44 0.72
C GLN A 388 35.40 27.21 -0.08
N VAL A 389 35.16 26.10 0.61
CA VAL A 389 34.54 24.92 -0.01
C VAL A 389 33.03 25.09 0.01
N GLU A 390 32.41 25.15 -1.16
CA GLU A 390 30.96 25.06 -1.35
C GLU A 390 30.58 23.61 -1.63
N ILE A 391 29.72 23.05 -0.78
CA ILE A 391 29.11 21.73 -0.97
C ILE A 391 27.68 21.95 -1.46
N GLU A 392 27.32 21.31 -2.56
CA GLU A 392 25.97 21.32 -3.12
C GLU A 392 25.44 19.89 -3.28
N CYS A 393 24.25 19.63 -2.75
CA CYS A 393 23.46 18.45 -3.04
C CYS A 393 22.30 18.83 -3.97
N LYS A 394 22.15 18.13 -5.10
CA LYS A 394 20.97 18.17 -5.97
C LYS A 394 20.02 17.05 -5.59
N LEU A 395 18.76 17.41 -5.44
CA LEU A 395 17.75 16.57 -4.83
C LEU A 395 16.55 16.47 -5.76
N VAL A 396 15.95 15.28 -5.79
CA VAL A 396 14.62 15.07 -6.35
C VAL A 396 13.70 14.81 -5.17
N GLN A 397 12.59 15.52 -5.16
CA GLN A 397 11.52 15.28 -4.22
C GLN A 397 10.42 14.52 -4.94
N GLU A 398 10.06 13.36 -4.42
CA GLU A 398 8.86 12.63 -4.82
C GLU A 398 7.82 12.78 -3.69
N GLY A 399 6.55 12.93 -4.07
CA GLY A 399 5.46 13.21 -3.13
C GLY A 399 5.22 14.71 -2.82
N PRO A 400 4.39 15.01 -1.79
CA PRO A 400 3.97 16.37 -1.46
C PRO A 400 5.16 17.26 -1.05
N PRO A 401 5.19 18.56 -1.45
CA PRO A 401 6.28 19.48 -1.13
C PRO A 401 6.50 19.59 0.38
N VAL A 402 7.76 19.51 0.81
CA VAL A 402 8.14 19.63 2.23
C VAL A 402 8.82 20.97 2.41
N VAL A 403 8.39 21.73 3.40
CA VAL A 403 8.96 23.03 3.73
C VAL A 403 10.02 22.80 4.81
N GLY A 404 11.24 23.33 4.61
CA GLY A 404 12.30 23.30 5.62
C GLY A 404 12.89 21.92 5.86
N TRP A 405 13.62 21.35 4.91
CA TRP A 405 14.40 20.12 5.08
C TRP A 405 15.91 20.42 5.04
N PHE A 406 16.74 19.52 5.56
CA PHE A 406 18.18 19.63 5.62
C PHE A 406 18.87 18.35 5.15
N VAL A 407 20.07 18.47 4.58
CA VAL A 407 20.91 17.31 4.22
C VAL A 407 22.12 17.27 5.15
N SER A 408 22.36 16.15 5.81
CA SER A 408 23.60 15.92 6.56
C SER A 408 24.62 15.24 5.66
N VAL A 409 25.84 15.80 5.65
CA VAL A 409 26.99 15.22 4.97
C VAL A 409 28.14 15.03 5.95
N ARG A 410 28.88 13.95 5.76
CA ARG A 410 30.14 13.69 6.44
C ARG A 410 31.29 14.13 5.57
N VAL A 411 32.16 14.99 6.11
CA VAL A 411 33.36 15.47 5.44
C VAL A 411 34.59 14.86 6.11
N THR A 412 35.33 14.05 5.36
CA THR A 412 36.51 13.33 5.85
C THR A 412 37.76 13.85 5.17
N ASN A 413 38.71 14.38 5.92
CA ASN A 413 40.04 14.71 5.39
C ASN A 413 40.80 13.40 5.13
N VAL A 414 41.20 13.17 3.88
CA VAL A 414 41.78 11.90 3.43
C VAL A 414 43.14 11.65 4.06
N ASP A 415 43.93 12.70 4.28
CA ASP A 415 45.30 12.58 4.78
C ASP A 415 45.36 12.33 6.30
N THR A 416 44.44 12.94 7.06
CA THR A 416 44.44 12.90 8.53
C THR A 416 43.36 12.00 9.13
N GLY A 417 42.40 11.56 8.34
CA GLY A 417 41.22 10.81 8.81
C GLY A 417 40.26 11.64 9.67
N ARG A 418 40.46 12.97 9.79
CA ARG A 418 39.57 13.83 10.58
C ARG A 418 38.21 13.93 9.92
N ILE A 419 37.17 13.71 10.73
CA ILE A 419 35.77 13.73 10.31
C ILE A 419 35.08 14.98 10.84
N ARG A 420 34.22 15.57 10.02
CA ARG A 420 33.30 16.64 10.40
C ARG A 420 31.94 16.44 9.75
N ASP A 421 30.89 16.31 10.56
CA ASP A 421 29.52 16.26 10.07
C ASP A 421 28.98 17.68 9.86
N VAL A 422 28.29 17.90 8.74
CA VAL A 422 27.88 19.21 8.24
C VAL A 422 26.45 19.15 7.73
N THR A 423 25.58 20.01 8.28
CA THR A 423 24.21 20.17 7.80
C THR A 423 24.12 21.25 6.71
N LEU A 424 23.55 20.90 5.56
CA LEU A 424 23.28 21.76 4.40
C LEU A 424 21.82 22.23 4.43
N GLY A 425 21.60 23.52 4.20
CA GLY A 425 20.27 24.13 4.15
C GLY A 425 19.69 24.20 2.73
N PRO A 426 18.35 24.26 2.59
CA PRO A 426 17.70 24.36 1.30
C PRO A 426 17.97 25.72 0.67
N THR A 427 18.15 25.75 -0.66
CA THR A 427 18.37 27.00 -1.40
C THR A 427 17.05 27.59 -1.92
N SER A 428 17.08 28.85 -2.38
CA SER A 428 15.94 29.47 -3.08
C SER A 428 15.57 28.75 -4.40
N LYS A 429 16.47 27.94 -4.97
CA LYS A 429 16.17 27.03 -6.07
C LYS A 429 15.60 25.72 -5.50
N ARG A 430 14.42 25.30 -5.98
CA ARG A 430 13.85 23.97 -5.69
C ARG A 430 14.87 22.87 -6.03
N GLY A 431 14.97 21.87 -5.17
CA GLY A 431 15.79 20.68 -5.40
C GLY A 431 17.30 20.88 -5.21
N SER A 432 17.73 21.84 -4.39
CA SER A 432 19.13 21.90 -3.96
C SER A 432 19.33 22.38 -2.53
N ALA A 433 20.31 21.78 -1.84
CA ALA A 433 20.84 22.26 -0.57
C ALA A 433 22.32 22.57 -0.68
N ARG A 434 22.76 23.63 0.01
CA ARG A 434 24.14 24.13 -0.07
C ARG A 434 24.66 24.60 1.28
N LYS A 435 25.99 24.55 1.43
CA LYS A 435 26.71 25.23 2.50
C LYS A 435 28.12 25.58 2.06
N ARG A 436 28.61 26.73 2.53
CA ARG A 436 30.01 27.14 2.41
C ARG A 436 30.73 26.93 3.74
N MET A 437 31.98 26.51 3.67
CA MET A 437 32.81 26.30 4.84
C MET A 437 34.30 26.44 4.55
N SER A 438 35.05 26.89 5.56
CA SER A 438 36.51 26.85 5.55
C SER A 438 36.98 25.43 5.85
N LEU A 439 37.85 24.92 5.00
CA LEU A 439 38.65 23.72 5.23
C LEU A 439 40.13 24.08 5.11
N ALA A 440 40.99 23.30 5.77
CA ALA A 440 42.43 23.44 5.59
C ALA A 440 42.83 22.89 4.21
N SER A 441 44.04 23.20 3.75
CA SER A 441 44.59 22.59 2.55
C SER A 441 44.63 21.06 2.69
N GLY A 442 44.23 20.35 1.63
CA GLY A 442 44.18 18.88 1.63
C GLY A 442 43.05 18.30 0.77
N ALA A 443 43.02 16.98 0.67
CA ALA A 443 41.96 16.25 -0.02
C ALA A 443 40.83 15.85 0.94
N TYR A 444 39.58 16.00 0.50
CA TYR A 444 38.40 15.70 1.30
C TYR A 444 37.41 14.81 0.55
N LEU A 445 36.89 13.81 1.26
CA LEU A 445 35.77 12.97 0.86
C LEU A 445 34.48 13.51 1.49
N ILE A 446 33.40 13.58 0.71
CA ILE A 446 32.10 14.06 1.17
C ILE A 446 31.06 12.99 0.88
N GLU A 447 30.44 12.48 1.94
CA GLU A 447 29.43 11.42 1.91
C GLU A 447 28.11 11.96 2.44
N VAL A 448 27.00 11.72 1.74
CA VAL A 448 25.68 12.02 2.29
C VAL A 448 25.34 10.98 3.35
N THR A 449 24.98 11.44 4.54
CA THR A 449 24.65 10.54 5.66
C THR A 449 23.17 10.49 5.96
N ASP A 450 22.43 11.60 5.72
CA ASP A 450 21.01 11.68 6.07
C ASP A 450 20.29 12.88 5.41
N VAL A 451 18.96 12.81 5.35
CA VAL A 451 18.07 13.91 4.95
C VAL A 451 16.91 14.02 5.94
N TYR A 452 16.73 15.21 6.53
CA TYR A 452 15.73 15.44 7.58
C TYR A 452 14.74 16.55 7.20
N ASP A 453 13.52 16.46 7.74
CA ASP A 453 12.53 17.55 7.76
C ASP A 453 12.66 18.34 9.08
N ALA A 454 12.59 19.68 9.03
CA ALA A 454 12.69 20.59 10.18
C ALA A 454 11.37 20.73 10.95
N TYR A 455 10.23 20.37 10.36
CA TYR A 455 8.91 20.51 10.99
C TYR A 455 8.27 19.18 11.40
N ALA A 456 8.83 18.05 10.99
CA ALA A 456 8.36 16.73 11.40
C ALA A 456 9.36 16.08 12.36
N TYR A 457 8.89 15.68 13.55
CA TYR A 457 9.60 14.73 14.43
C TYR A 457 9.60 13.29 13.86
N SER A 458 9.54 13.10 12.53
CA SER A 458 9.48 11.79 11.87
C SER A 458 9.78 11.81 10.35
N CYS A 459 10.72 10.92 9.95
CA CYS A 459 11.12 10.43 8.60
C CYS A 459 12.19 11.28 7.84
N MET A 460 13.19 10.72 7.14
CA MET A 460 13.23 9.46 6.37
C MET A 460 14.62 8.77 6.36
N PRO A 461 14.74 7.46 6.62
CA PRO A 461 15.94 6.71 6.26
C PRO A 461 15.76 6.09 4.86
N ASP A 462 16.21 6.78 3.82
CA ASP A 462 17.14 6.17 2.85
C ASP A 462 17.85 7.25 2.01
N PRO A 463 18.81 8.00 2.58
CA PRO A 463 19.70 8.81 1.77
C PRO A 463 20.44 7.87 0.81
N CYS A 464 20.38 8.15 -0.49
CA CYS A 464 21.14 7.42 -1.51
C CYS A 464 22.62 7.29 -1.06
N ARG A 465 23.02 6.12 -0.56
CA ARG A 465 24.36 5.87 0.03
C ARG A 465 25.49 5.94 -1.00
N ASP A 466 25.16 6.10 -2.27
CA ASP A 466 26.09 6.14 -3.40
C ASP A 466 26.45 7.57 -3.86
N CYS A 467 25.93 8.62 -3.19
CA CYS A 467 26.23 10.00 -3.54
C CYS A 467 27.52 10.53 -2.88
N LEU A 468 28.64 10.33 -3.58
CA LEU A 468 29.98 10.72 -3.16
C LEU A 468 30.51 11.95 -3.91
N ALA A 469 31.24 12.83 -3.23
CA ALA A 469 32.04 13.88 -3.87
C ALA A 469 33.46 13.95 -3.28
N ILE A 470 34.41 14.40 -4.11
CA ILE A 470 35.81 14.64 -3.70
C ILE A 470 36.15 16.09 -4.04
N VAL A 471 36.83 16.79 -3.13
CA VAL A 471 37.36 18.13 -3.35
C VAL A 471 38.78 18.26 -2.85
N ILE A 472 39.60 19.00 -3.58
CA ILE A 472 40.98 19.32 -3.22
C ILE A 472 41.01 20.81 -2.88
N VAL A 473 41.44 21.13 -1.67
CA VAL A 473 41.65 22.50 -1.21
C VAL A 473 43.14 22.81 -1.37
N PRO A 474 43.51 23.79 -2.22
CA PRO A 474 44.90 24.10 -2.54
C PRO A 474 45.71 24.68 -1.36
#